data_AF-A0A7S1GRW6-F1
#
_entry.id   AF-A0A7S1GRW6-F1
#
_cell.length_a   1.000
_cell.length_b   1.000
_cell.length_c   1.000
_cell.angle_alpha   90.00
_cell.angle_beta   90.00
_cell.angle_gamma   90.00
#
_symmetry.space_group_name_H-M   'P 1'
#
loop_
_entity.id
_entity.type
_entity.pdbx_description
1 polymer ?
#
loop_
_entity_poly.entity_id
_entity_poly.type
_entity_poly.pdbx_seq_one_letter_code
_entity_poly.pdbx_strand_id
1 'polypeptide(L)'
;ASPEYIPVWVKEKSISAFTELAKAEAATHGSDSLDAVHFHEVGAIDSIVDTVGTVLALYCLGVETVSCSRLPLGEGTVWTDHGLLPVPAPATLRLLVDMPTCPGPPGITGELVTPTAAALLKVLVTTTTTTT
;
A
#
# COMPACT_ATOMS: atom_id res chain seq x y z
N ALA A 1 -19.28 25.47 11.50
CA ALA A 1 -18.29 24.63 10.80
C ALA A 1 -19.01 23.39 10.31
N SER A 2 -18.91 23.06 9.02
CA SER A 2 -19.49 21.82 8.50
C SER A 2 -18.92 20.64 9.29
N PRO A 3 -19.73 19.66 9.73
CA PRO A 3 -19.20 18.50 10.42
C PRO A 3 -18.18 17.82 9.50
N GLU A 4 -16.97 17.56 10.01
CA GLU A 4 -16.05 16.67 9.29
C GLU A 4 -16.73 15.30 9.22
N TYR A 5 -17.15 14.91 8.01
CA TYR A 5 -17.82 13.62 7.76
C TYR A 5 -16.88 12.42 7.95
N ILE A 6 -15.58 12.65 8.06
CA ILE A 6 -14.54 11.63 8.24
C ILE A 6 -13.71 11.99 9.47
N PRO A 7 -13.55 11.08 10.45
CA PRO A 7 -12.71 11.32 11.63
C PRO A 7 -11.27 11.72 11.24
N VAL A 8 -10.69 12.66 12.00
CA VAL A 8 -9.34 13.20 11.73
C VAL A 8 -8.29 12.11 11.56
N TRP A 9 -8.25 11.14 12.47
CA TRP A 9 -7.30 10.02 12.40
C TRP A 9 -7.45 9.20 11.11
N VAL A 10 -8.69 8.98 10.66
CA VAL A 10 -8.98 8.24 9.41
C VAL A 10 -8.43 9.00 8.21
N LYS A 11 -8.67 10.31 8.17
CA LYS A 11 -8.14 11.20 7.12
C LYS A 11 -6.61 11.20 7.09
N GLU A 12 -5.96 11.38 8.24
CA GLU A 12 -4.49 11.45 8.35
C GLU A 12 -3.80 10.15 7.91
N LYS A 13 -4.33 9.00 8.36
CA LYS A 13 -3.78 7.69 7.98
C LYS A 13 -4.02 7.36 6.52
N SER A 14 -5.19 7.69 5.99
CA SER A 14 -5.47 7.51 4.56
C SER A 14 -4.55 8.35 3.67
N ILE A 15 -4.37 9.64 4.01
CA ILE A 15 -3.44 10.52 3.29
C ILE A 15 -2.01 9.99 3.38
N SER A 16 -1.60 9.49 4.54
CA SER A 16 -0.26 8.91 4.73
C SER A 16 -0.06 7.69 3.83
N ALA A 17 -1.05 6.79 3.70
CA ALA A 17 -0.96 5.63 2.81
C ALA A 17 -0.83 6.04 1.33
N PHE A 18 -1.67 7.00 0.89
CA PHE A 18 -1.54 7.58 -0.45
C PHE A 18 -0.23 8.32 -0.68
N THR A 19 0.33 8.93 0.36
CA THR A 19 1.64 9.60 0.28
C THR A 19 2.75 8.59 0.06
N GLU A 20 2.71 7.43 0.72
CA GLU A 20 3.68 6.35 0.47
C GLU A 20 3.54 5.77 -0.95
N LEU A 21 2.31 5.59 -1.44
CA LEU A 21 2.05 5.24 -2.85
C LEU A 21 2.67 6.27 -3.79
N ALA A 22 2.38 7.56 -3.57
CA ALA A 22 2.88 8.64 -4.41
C ALA A 22 4.42 8.65 -4.49
N LYS A 23 5.10 8.45 -3.36
CA LYS A 23 6.57 8.35 -3.32
C LYS A 23 7.09 7.15 -4.12
N ALA A 24 6.40 6.01 -4.05
CA ALA A 24 6.79 4.81 -4.77
C ALA A 24 6.61 4.95 -6.29
N GLU A 25 5.50 5.55 -6.71
CA GLU A 25 5.21 5.87 -8.11
C GLU A 25 6.21 6.91 -8.67
N ALA A 26 6.43 8.01 -7.95
CA ALA A 26 7.40 9.04 -8.35
C ALA A 26 8.78 8.43 -8.60
N ALA A 27 9.26 7.60 -7.67
CA ALA A 27 10.54 6.92 -7.79
C ALA A 27 10.59 5.96 -8.98
N THR A 28 9.49 5.23 -9.25
CA THR A 28 9.37 4.31 -10.39
C THR A 28 9.46 5.05 -11.74
N HIS A 29 8.92 6.28 -11.78
CA HIS A 29 8.92 7.14 -12.96
C HIS A 29 10.15 8.07 -13.04
N GLY A 30 11.09 8.00 -12.10
CA GLY A 30 12.26 8.88 -12.07
C GLY A 30 11.92 10.36 -11.81
N SER A 31 10.80 10.62 -11.14
CA SER A 31 10.38 11.96 -10.71
C SER A 31 10.79 12.23 -9.26
N ASP A 32 11.36 13.40 -9.01
CA ASP A 32 11.67 13.89 -7.65
C ASP A 32 10.47 14.63 -7.01
N SER A 33 9.40 14.88 -7.77
CA SER A 33 8.22 15.61 -7.32
C SER A 33 6.98 14.73 -7.25
N LEU A 34 6.26 14.81 -6.12
CA LEU A 34 4.96 14.18 -5.91
C LEU A 34 3.85 14.84 -6.75
N ASP A 35 3.99 16.13 -7.07
CA ASP A 35 2.98 16.88 -7.85
C ASP A 35 2.90 16.42 -9.31
N ALA A 36 3.95 15.75 -9.80
CA ALA A 36 4.00 15.17 -11.14
C ALA A 36 3.53 13.71 -11.20
N VAL A 37 3.14 13.13 -10.05
CA VAL A 37 2.67 11.74 -10.00
C VAL A 37 1.26 11.66 -10.54
N HIS A 38 1.13 10.97 -11.67
CA HIS A 38 -0.15 10.50 -12.15
C HIS A 38 -0.31 9.06 -11.72
N PHE A 39 -1.25 8.83 -10.81
CA PHE A 39 -1.60 7.47 -10.43
C PHE A 39 -2.39 6.83 -11.58
N HIS A 40 -1.70 6.04 -12.40
CA HIS A 40 -2.33 5.35 -13.53
C HIS A 40 -3.15 4.14 -13.03
N GLU A 41 -2.61 3.39 -12.07
CA GLU A 41 -3.21 2.11 -11.63
C GLU A 41 -3.85 2.20 -10.22
N VAL A 42 -3.28 3.02 -9.34
CA VAL A 42 -3.65 3.14 -7.91
C VAL A 42 -4.45 4.41 -7.57
N GLY A 43 -4.75 5.23 -8.56
CA GLY A 43 -5.55 6.47 -8.43
C GLY A 43 -7.04 6.25 -8.68
N ALA A 44 -7.41 5.01 -9.00
CA ALA A 44 -8.78 4.61 -9.26
C ALA A 44 -9.62 4.69 -7.98
N ILE A 45 -10.92 4.85 -8.17
CA ILE A 45 -11.93 4.88 -7.09
C ILE A 45 -11.76 3.68 -6.14
N ASP A 46 -11.42 2.51 -6.68
CA ASP A 46 -11.23 1.28 -5.90
C ASP A 46 -10.13 1.43 -4.84
N SER A 47 -8.96 1.96 -5.19
CA SER A 47 -7.87 2.17 -4.22
C SER A 47 -8.21 3.23 -3.15
N ILE A 48 -9.03 4.22 -3.49
CA ILE A 48 -9.54 5.21 -2.53
C ILE A 48 -10.49 4.53 -1.55
N VAL A 49 -11.44 3.75 -2.05
CA VAL A 49 -12.42 3.04 -1.24
C VAL A 49 -11.72 2.01 -0.35
N ASP A 50 -10.77 1.24 -0.88
CA ASP A 50 -10.01 0.25 -0.11
C ASP A 50 -9.21 0.90 1.02
N THR A 51 -8.49 1.98 0.72
CA THR A 51 -7.65 2.69 1.70
C THR A 51 -8.49 3.34 2.79
N VAL A 52 -9.43 4.21 2.40
CA VAL A 52 -10.25 4.98 3.34
C VAL A 52 -11.19 4.04 4.10
N GLY A 53 -11.78 3.07 3.41
CA GLY A 53 -12.68 2.07 3.99
C GLY A 53 -11.98 1.19 5.01
N THR A 54 -10.76 0.71 4.72
CA THR A 54 -9.97 -0.08 5.67
C THR A 54 -9.67 0.72 6.93
N VAL A 55 -9.16 1.95 6.78
CA VAL A 55 -8.81 2.80 7.93
C VAL A 55 -10.07 3.18 8.74
N LEU A 56 -11.17 3.49 8.07
CA LEU A 56 -12.45 3.77 8.72
C LEU A 56 -12.97 2.55 9.49
N ALA A 57 -12.86 1.35 8.92
CA ALA A 57 -13.27 0.11 9.59
C ALA A 57 -12.45 -0.12 10.86
N LEU A 58 -11.12 0.07 10.82
CA LEU A 58 -10.26 -0.03 12.00
C LEU A 58 -10.69 0.97 13.09
N TYR A 59 -10.99 2.22 12.70
CA TYR A 59 -11.47 3.24 13.62
C TYR A 59 -12.81 2.85 14.25
N CYS A 60 -13.80 2.45 13.44
CA CYS A 60 -15.13 2.06 13.91
C CYS A 60 -15.12 0.82 14.80
N LEU A 61 -14.17 -0.10 14.58
CA LEU A 61 -13.96 -1.29 15.41
C LEU A 61 -13.14 -1.01 16.68
N GLY A 62 -12.60 0.21 16.84
CA GLY A 62 -11.77 0.56 18.00
C GLY A 62 -10.41 -0.16 18.02
N VAL A 63 -9.83 -0.44 16.85
CA VAL A 63 -8.51 -1.11 16.77
C VAL A 63 -7.42 -0.13 17.18
N GLU A 64 -6.67 -0.47 18.22
CA GLU A 64 -5.59 0.38 18.75
C GLU A 64 -4.24 0.14 18.06
N THR A 65 -3.96 -1.09 17.66
CA THR A 65 -2.69 -1.48 17.05
C THR A 65 -2.89 -2.49 15.93
N VAL A 66 -2.01 -2.43 14.92
CA VAL A 66 -1.96 -3.38 13.81
C VAL A 66 -0.57 -3.98 13.76
N SER A 67 -0.47 -5.30 13.60
CA SER A 67 0.77 -6.03 13.37
C SER A 67 0.62 -6.93 12.14
N CYS A 68 1.72 -7.26 11.48
CA CYS A 68 1.71 -8.21 10.37
C CYS A 68 2.89 -9.18 10.46
N SER A 69 2.72 -10.39 9.93
CA SER A 69 3.82 -11.31 9.68
C SER A 69 4.67 -10.83 8.49
N ARG A 70 5.71 -11.58 8.15
CA ARG A 70 6.45 -11.36 6.91
C ARG A 70 5.52 -11.42 5.70
N LEU A 71 5.74 -10.53 4.73
CA LEU A 71 4.91 -10.36 3.56
C LEU A 71 5.33 -11.34 2.44
N PRO A 72 4.41 -12.16 1.92
CA PRO A 72 4.73 -13.11 0.87
C PRO A 72 4.95 -12.39 -0.47
N LEU A 73 6.06 -12.68 -1.14
CA LEU A 73 6.32 -12.20 -2.50
C LEU A 73 5.65 -13.13 -3.51
N GLY A 74 4.87 -12.55 -4.43
CA GLY A 74 4.34 -13.25 -5.59
C GLY A 74 5.39 -13.46 -6.68
N GLU A 75 5.01 -14.15 -7.75
CA GLU A 75 5.86 -14.42 -8.91
C GLU A 75 5.11 -14.27 -10.24
N GLY A 76 5.85 -14.26 -11.35
CA GLY A 76 5.30 -14.14 -12.70
C GLY A 76 5.18 -12.69 -13.16
N THR A 77 4.12 -12.39 -13.90
CA THR A 77 3.87 -11.08 -14.50
C THR A 77 2.41 -10.66 -14.32
N VAL A 78 2.17 -9.35 -14.35
CA VAL A 78 0.84 -8.74 -14.27
C VAL A 78 0.67 -7.76 -15.43
N TRP A 79 -0.54 -7.69 -15.98
CA TRP A 79 -0.89 -6.72 -17.01
C TRP A 79 -1.37 -5.43 -16.37
N THR A 80 -0.79 -4.31 -16.77
CA THR A 80 -1.09 -3.00 -16.22
C THR A 80 -1.20 -1.94 -17.31
N ASP A 81 -1.51 -0.69 -16.95
CA ASP A 81 -1.56 0.43 -17.91
C ASP A 81 -0.17 0.74 -18.51
N HIS A 82 0.90 0.29 -17.84
CA HIS A 82 2.28 0.34 -18.33
C HIS A 82 2.69 -0.93 -19.09
N GLY A 83 1.75 -1.81 -19.40
CA GLY A 83 1.96 -3.07 -20.11
C GLY A 83 2.26 -4.24 -19.17
N LEU A 84 3.02 -5.22 -19.66
CA LEU A 84 3.34 -6.40 -18.87
C LEU A 84 4.52 -6.12 -17.94
N LEU A 85 4.28 -6.18 -16.63
CA LEU A 85 5.29 -5.94 -15.59
C LEU A 85 5.63 -7.22 -14.83
N PRO A 86 6.86 -7.36 -14.29
CA PRO A 86 7.19 -8.45 -13.38
C PRO A 86 6.39 -8.30 -12.08
N VAL A 87 6.19 -9.41 -11.38
CA VAL A 87 5.67 -9.43 -10.02
C VAL A 87 6.82 -9.65 -9.03
N PRO A 88 6.95 -8.82 -7.97
CA PRO A 88 6.15 -7.63 -7.69
C PRO A 88 6.36 -6.49 -8.69
N ALA A 89 5.31 -5.71 -8.96
CA ALA A 89 5.43 -4.53 -9.80
C ALA A 89 6.42 -3.51 -9.18
N PRO A 90 7.08 -2.63 -9.97
CA PRO A 90 8.13 -1.75 -9.47
C PRO A 90 7.70 -0.84 -8.29
N ALA A 91 6.50 -0.26 -8.34
CA ALA A 91 5.95 0.55 -7.25
C ALA A 91 5.73 -0.29 -5.98
N THR A 92 5.15 -1.49 -6.12
CA THR A 92 5.00 -2.47 -5.03
C THR A 92 6.35 -2.82 -4.42
N LEU A 93 7.35 -3.13 -5.24
CA LEU A 93 8.71 -3.46 -4.78
C LEU A 93 9.32 -2.31 -3.97
N ARG A 94 9.12 -1.07 -4.41
CA ARG A 94 9.60 0.12 -3.70
C ARG A 94 8.93 0.31 -2.35
N LEU A 95 7.62 0.04 -2.25
CA LEU A 95 6.87 0.08 -0.98
C LEU A 95 7.35 -0.99 -0.01
N LEU A 96 7.72 -2.16 -0.49
CA LEU A 96 8.19 -3.28 0.34
C LEU A 96 9.61 -3.11 0.88
N VAL A 97 10.36 -2.10 0.44
CA VAL A 97 11.68 -1.78 1.01
C VAL A 97 11.56 -1.55 2.52
N ASP A 98 12.47 -2.18 3.26
CA ASP A 98 12.55 -2.22 4.74
C ASP A 98 11.39 -2.95 5.45
N MET A 99 10.50 -3.61 4.71
CA MET A 99 9.46 -4.48 5.27
C MET A 99 9.94 -5.94 5.31
N PRO A 100 9.65 -6.71 6.37
CA PRO A 100 9.98 -8.13 6.40
C PRO A 100 9.20 -8.91 5.33
N THR A 101 9.91 -9.62 4.44
CA THR A 101 9.30 -10.42 3.36
C THR A 101 9.65 -11.91 3.48
N CYS A 102 8.90 -12.75 2.79
CA CYS A 102 9.13 -14.19 2.65
C CYS A 102 8.74 -14.67 1.24
N PRO A 103 9.20 -15.86 0.81
CA PRO A 103 8.69 -16.49 -0.40
C PRO A 103 7.18 -16.73 -0.30
N GLY A 104 6.44 -16.48 -1.38
CA GLY A 104 5.04 -16.85 -1.48
C GLY A 104 4.81 -18.37 -1.56
N PRO A 105 3.55 -18.82 -1.46
CA PRO A 105 3.21 -20.23 -1.62
C PRO A 105 3.59 -20.75 -3.02
N PRO A 106 4.11 -21.99 -3.14
CA PRO A 106 4.50 -22.55 -4.44
C PRO A 106 3.33 -22.60 -5.43
N GLY A 107 3.58 -22.18 -6.68
CA GLY A 107 2.61 -22.29 -7.77
C GLY A 107 1.53 -21.21 -7.80
N ILE A 108 1.64 -20.17 -6.97
CA ILE A 108 0.75 -19.00 -7.03
C ILE A 108 1.43 -17.87 -7.78
N THR A 109 0.85 -17.50 -8.93
CA THR A 109 1.33 -16.38 -9.76
C THR A 109 0.48 -15.13 -9.55
N GLY A 110 1.09 -13.96 -9.74
CA GLY A 110 0.41 -12.66 -9.59
C GLY A 110 0.73 -11.98 -8.26
N GLU A 111 0.22 -10.77 -8.08
CA GLU A 111 0.47 -9.98 -6.87
C GLU A 111 -0.26 -10.59 -5.66
N LEU A 112 0.52 -11.13 -4.71
CA LEU A 112 0.03 -11.55 -3.39
C LEU A 112 -0.11 -10.37 -2.42
N VAL A 113 0.67 -9.32 -2.64
CA VAL A 113 0.60 -8.05 -1.93
C VAL A 113 0.52 -6.96 -2.98
N THR A 114 -0.62 -6.29 -3.05
CA THR A 114 -0.85 -5.18 -3.98
C THR A 114 -0.15 -3.92 -3.48
N PRO A 115 0.10 -2.91 -4.35
CA PRO A 115 0.65 -1.65 -3.89
C PRO A 115 -0.20 -1.00 -2.78
N THR A 116 -1.53 -1.03 -2.90
CA THR A 116 -2.47 -0.50 -1.90
C THR A 116 -2.27 -1.16 -0.53
N ALA A 117 -2.18 -2.49 -0.50
CA ALA A 117 -1.95 -3.23 0.74
C ALA A 117 -0.57 -2.91 1.35
N ALA A 118 0.48 -2.86 0.53
CA ALA A 118 1.83 -2.53 0.99
C ALA A 118 1.89 -1.13 1.62
N ALA A 119 1.24 -0.14 1.02
CA ALA A 119 1.20 1.22 1.53
C ALA A 119 0.40 1.34 2.83
N LEU A 120 -0.76 0.67 2.93
CA LEU A 120 -1.54 0.59 4.17
C LEU A 120 -0.72 -0.02 5.29
N LEU A 121 -0.05 -1.15 5.04
CA LEU A 121 0.77 -1.84 6.04
C LEU A 121 1.94 -0.98 6.49
N LYS A 122 2.63 -0.29 5.59
CA LYS A 122 3.73 0.63 5.93
C LYS A 122 3.30 1.75 6.88
N VAL A 123 2.05 2.18 6.82
CA VAL A 123 1.50 3.27 7.66
C VAL A 123 0.86 2.78 8.95
N LEU A 124 0.22 1.61 8.93
CA LEU A 124 -0.60 1.10 10.02
C LEU A 124 0.14 0.13 10.94
N VAL A 125 1.07 -0.66 10.40
CA VAL A 125 1.79 -1.67 11.19
C VAL A 125 2.71 -0.97 12.18
N THR A 126 2.51 -1.28 13.46
CA THR A 126 3.39 -0.81 14.53
C THR A 126 4.48 -1.86 14.70
N THR A 127 5.73 -1.51 14.40
CA THR A 127 6.84 -2.47 14.42
C THR A 127 7.07 -2.99 15.83
N THR A 128 6.57 -4.19 16.13
CA THR A 128 7.07 -4.99 17.25
C THR A 128 8.20 -5.85 16.71
N THR A 129 9.44 -5.46 17.00
CA THR A 129 10.65 -6.21 16.68
C THR A 129 10.60 -7.58 17.37
N THR A 130 10.01 -8.59 16.74
CA THR A 130 10.18 -9.98 17.17
C THR A 130 11.21 -10.62 16.26
N THR A 131 12.47 -10.38 16.62
CA THR A 131 13.61 -11.19 16.17
C THR A 131 13.44 -12.60 16.73
N THR A 132 13.29 -13.58 15.85
CA THR A 132 13.61 -14.99 16.09
C THR A 132 14.11 -15.60 14.80
#